data_AF-A0A0W0HEQ5-F1
#
_entry.id   AF-A0A0W0HEQ5-F1
#
_cell.length_a   1.000
_cell.length_b   1.000
_cell.length_c   1.000
_cell.angle_alpha   90.00
_cell.angle_beta   90.00
_cell.angle_gamma   90.00
#
_symmetry.space_group_name_H-M   'P 1'
#
loop_
_entity.id
_entity.type
_entity.pdbx_description
1 polymer ?
#
loop_
_entity_poly.entity_id
_entity_poly.type
_entity_poly.pdbx_seq_one_letter_code
_entity_poly.pdbx_strand_id
1 'polypeptide(L)' 'MNIRSIAVLLVLFATLTGCAIHGCSGNACKRPDSNNRELVIWWPPDMRDGLDDQDHERDYTVVQLKD' A
#
# COMPACT_ATOMS: atom_id res chain seq x y z
N MET A 1 -27.11 25.79 -10.53
CA MET A 1 -26.06 24.83 -10.96
C MET A 1 -26.57 24.13 -12.21
N ASN A 2 -25.93 24.34 -13.35
CA ASN A 2 -26.45 23.88 -14.65
C ASN A 2 -26.31 22.36 -14.78
N ILE A 3 -27.27 21.70 -15.45
CA ILE A 3 -27.27 20.24 -15.70
C ILE A 3 -25.95 19.77 -16.32
N ARG A 4 -25.35 20.59 -17.19
CA ARG A 4 -24.01 20.36 -17.76
C ARG A 4 -22.91 20.27 -16.71
N SER A 5 -22.90 21.15 -15.73
CA SER A 5 -21.92 21.15 -14.63
C SER A 5 -22.08 19.92 -13.74
N ILE A 6 -23.32 19.47 -13.50
CA ILE A 6 -23.61 18.26 -12.73
C ILE A 6 -23.11 17.01 -13.48
N ALA A 7 -23.36 16.94 -14.80
CA ALA A 7 -22.88 15.83 -15.62
C ALA A 7 -21.35 15.73 -15.63
N VAL A 8 -20.64 16.85 -15.75
CA VAL A 8 -19.17 16.89 -15.70
C VAL A 8 -18.64 16.44 -14.34
N LEU A 9 -19.26 16.90 -13.24
CA LEU A 9 -18.88 16.46 -11.89
C LEU A 9 -19.08 14.95 -11.71
N LEU A 10 -20.20 14.39 -12.16
CA LEU A 10 -20.46 12.96 -12.03
C LEU A 10 -19.44 12.11 -12.81
N VAL A 11 -19.06 12.52 -14.02
CA VAL A 11 -18.03 11.84 -14.81
C VAL A 11 -16.66 11.92 -14.12
N LEU A 12 -16.32 13.08 -13.55
CA LEU A 12 -15.07 13.24 -12.80
C LEU A 12 -15.03 12.35 -11.55
N PHE A 13 -16.11 12.29 -10.78
CA PHE A 13 -16.19 11.41 -9.61
C PHE A 13 -16.12 9.93 -9.99
N ALA A 14 -16.81 9.51 -11.04
CA ALA A 14 -16.79 8.11 -11.50
C ALA A 14 -15.40 7.66 -12.01
N THR A 15 -14.65 8.56 -12.64
CA THR A 15 -13.30 8.26 -13.13
C THR A 15 -12.27 8.22 -11.99
N LEU A 16 -12.37 9.14 -11.03
CA LEU A 16 -11.50 9.15 -9.84
C LEU A 16 -11.71 7.94 -8.94
N THR A 17 -12.96 7.51 -8.75
CA THR A 17 -13.23 6.31 -7.96
C THR A 17 -12.71 5.07 -8.67
N GLY A 18 -12.85 4.94 -10.00
CA GLY A 18 -12.30 3.80 -10.75
C GLY A 18 -10.81 3.53 -10.52
N CYS A 19 -9.99 4.57 -10.38
CA CYS A 19 -8.55 4.45 -10.13
C CYS A 19 -8.19 4.14 -8.67
N ALA A 20 -9.07 4.42 -7.71
CA ALA A 20 -8.83 4.23 -6.28
C ALA A 20 -9.65 3.08 -5.65
N ILE A 21 -10.65 2.54 -6.37
CA ILE A 21 -11.53 1.47 -5.89
C ILE A 21 -10.78 0.15 -5.74
N HIS A 22 -9.87 -0.16 -6.66
CA HIS A 22 -8.99 -1.29 -6.50
C HIS A 22 -7.86 -0.84 -5.56
N GLY A 23 -8.10 -1.03 -4.26
CA GLY A 23 -7.03 -1.04 -3.27
C GLY A 23 -5.94 -2.05 -3.68
N CYS A 24 -4.85 -2.11 -2.92
CA CYS A 24 -3.79 -3.01 -3.33
C CYS A 24 -4.29 -4.48 -3.35
N SER A 25 -3.78 -5.27 -4.29
CA SER A 25 -4.27 -6.63 -4.52
C SER A 25 -3.14 -7.64 -4.38
N GLY A 26 -3.49 -8.84 -3.95
CA GLY A 26 -2.54 -9.92 -3.73
C GLY A 26 -1.68 -9.73 -2.48
N ASN A 27 -0.49 -10.34 -2.48
CA ASN A 27 0.39 -10.40 -1.30
C ASN A 27 0.85 -9.02 -0.80
N ALA A 28 0.78 -7.98 -1.65
CA ALA A 28 1.05 -6.60 -1.26
C ALA A 28 0.13 -6.11 -0.13
N CYS A 29 -1.14 -6.53 -0.10
CA CYS A 29 -2.11 -6.03 0.87
C CYS A 29 -2.25 -6.87 2.12
N LYS A 30 -1.53 -7.98 2.17
CA LYS A 30 -1.38 -8.76 3.41
C LYS A 30 -0.32 -8.16 4.32
N ARG A 31 0.56 -7.30 3.78
CA ARG A 31 1.64 -6.66 4.54
C ARG A 31 1.09 -5.46 5.31
N PRO A 32 1.60 -5.21 6.52
CA PRO A 32 1.23 -4.03 7.28
C PRO A 32 1.70 -2.74 6.58
N ASP A 33 0.98 -1.65 6.79
CA ASP A 33 1.37 -0.32 6.32
C ASP A 33 2.34 0.35 7.31
N SER A 34 3.26 1.15 6.78
CA SER A 34 4.16 1.97 7.60
C SER A 34 3.41 3.13 8.25
N ASN A 35 3.83 3.52 9.46
CA ASN A 35 3.26 4.67 10.16
C ASN A 35 4.35 5.47 10.89
N ASN A 36 3.96 6.42 11.72
CA ASN A 36 4.89 7.31 12.42
C ASN A 36 5.69 6.63 13.54
N ARG A 37 5.43 5.36 13.86
CA ARG A 37 6.12 4.57 14.89
C ARG A 37 6.83 3.36 14.33
N GLU A 38 6.49 2.90 13.13
CA GLU A 38 7.07 1.70 12.54
C GLU A 38 7.19 1.80 11.02
N LEU A 39 8.29 1.26 10.51
CA LEU A 39 8.60 1.19 9.09
C LEU A 39 8.58 -0.26 8.64
N VAL A 40 7.80 -0.56 7.60
CA VAL A 40 7.69 -1.89 7.00
C VAL A 40 8.58 -1.93 5.75
N ILE A 41 9.60 -2.78 5.76
CA ILE A 41 10.57 -2.92 4.66
C ILE A 41 10.31 -4.23 3.95
N TRP A 42 10.10 -4.19 2.63
CA TRP A 42 9.91 -5.38 1.80
C TRP A 42 11.24 -5.87 1.22
N TRP A 43 11.44 -7.19 1.23
CA TRP A 43 12.65 -7.84 0.73
C TRP A 43 12.34 -8.82 -0.41
N PRO A 44 12.91 -8.62 -1.61
CA PRO A 44 12.85 -9.65 -2.65
C PRO A 44 13.68 -10.87 -2.23
N PRO A 45 13.40 -12.09 -2.75
CA PRO A 45 14.00 -13.34 -2.28
C PRO A 45 15.54 -13.35 -2.26
N ASP A 46 16.17 -12.72 -3.26
CA ASP A 46 17.61 -12.59 -3.43
C ASP A 46 18.29 -11.67 -2.40
N MET A 47 17.52 -10.86 -1.68
CA MET A 47 18.03 -9.94 -0.67
C MET A 47 17.74 -10.41 0.77
N ARG A 48 17.27 -11.65 0.96
CA ARG A 48 16.90 -12.18 2.28
C ARG A 48 18.03 -12.87 3.02
N ASP A 49 19.10 -13.25 2.33
CA ASP A 49 20.21 -14.02 2.89
C ASP A 49 20.91 -13.36 4.10
N GLY A 50 20.70 -12.06 4.31
CA GLY A 50 21.22 -11.30 5.47
C GLY A 50 20.24 -11.01 6.59
N LEU A 51 18.98 -11.46 6.48
CA LEU A 51 17.98 -11.33 7.55
C LEU A 51 18.19 -12.42 8.61
N ASP A 52 17.61 -12.25 9.80
CA ASP A 52 17.61 -13.32 10.82
C ASP A 52 16.80 -14.52 10.31
N ASP A 53 17.15 -15.74 10.72
CA ASP A 53 16.49 -16.97 10.26
C ASP A 53 14.96 -16.94 10.50
N GLN A 54 14.48 -16.23 11.52
CA GLN A 54 13.04 -16.05 11.76
C GLN A 54 12.35 -15.13 10.74
N ASP A 55 13.11 -14.25 10.09
CA ASP A 55 12.62 -13.28 9.11
C ASP A 55 12.82 -13.73 7.66
N HIS A 56 13.52 -14.84 7.40
CA HIS A 56 13.68 -15.40 6.04
C HIS A 56 12.36 -15.89 5.43
N GLU A 57 11.50 -16.47 6.26
CA GLU A 57 10.15 -16.93 5.87
C GLU A 57 9.23 -15.74 5.55
N ARG A 58 9.47 -14.58 6.17
CA ARG A 58 8.69 -13.37 5.96
C ARG A 58 9.26 -12.57 4.80
N ASP A 59 8.38 -12.00 3.99
CA ASP A 59 8.78 -11.13 2.87
C ASP A 59 8.92 -9.65 3.24
N TYR A 60 8.84 -9.36 4.53
CA TYR A 60 9.01 -8.03 5.08
C TYR A 60 9.56 -8.10 6.52
N THR A 61 10.22 -7.04 6.92
CA THR A 61 10.57 -6.75 8.32
C THR A 61 9.87 -5.50 8.80
N VAL A 62 9.62 -5.41 10.11
CA VAL A 62 9.04 -4.23 10.76
C VAL A 62 10.08 -3.64 11.70
N VAL A 63 10.45 -2.38 11.46
CA VAL A 63 11.45 -1.66 12.23
C VAL A 63 10.76 -0.58 13.04
N GLN A 64 10.97 -0.58 14.37
CA GLN A 64 10.43 0.46 15.24
C GLN A 64 11.22 1.76 15.05
N LEU A 65 10.52 2.84 14.79
CA LEU A 65 11.08 4.19 14.74
C LEU A 65 11.28 4.67 16.18
N LYS A 66 12.45 5.25 16.43
CA LYS A 66 12.77 5.85 17.72
C LYS A 66 12.31 7.30 17.71
N ASP A 67 11.70 7.73 18.82
CA ASP A 67 11.30 9.13 19.03
C ASP A 67 12.52 10.07 19.03
#